data_AF-A0A7C3R7L2-F1
#
_entry.id   AF-A0A7C3R7L2-F1
#
_cell.length_a   1.000
_cell.length_b   1.000
_cell.length_c   1.000
_cell.angle_alpha   90.00
_cell.angle_beta   90.00
_cell.angle_gamma   90.00
#
_symmetry.space_group_name_H-M   'P 1'
#
loop_
_entity.id
_entity.type
_entity.pdbx_description
1 polymer ?
#
loop_
_entity_poly.entity_id
_entity_poly.type
_entity_poly.pdbx_seq_one_letter_code
_entity_poly.pdbx_strand_id
1 'polypeptide(L)'
;MSCIGIITTVGTSLKDNFREYLEEREGKRISNDKDLLTCIKNGNCKYEEFIEKKFLSPIRYCSDPKSFPSAELQSLYLFFKRKKEENNTYKIYLLYTRDEGEVCANAIKEILKILNGLKETFGIADPIILKEFNLDIENNEKFKKGLSDLFSKIKEAIKELKTNGCDKIFINITGGYKGLIPFLSLYGFLEEEVGGMIYAYESSKDILNIPPLPLEWNLRYLDEFRILLSLEDLKEGQYEILPEKIKDLYEKRDTGYSKSALAKVLSEEYIKNRRRRFGYGAPLLGKIRDEGLRKKLEGYITGKWEHLWIGDQIPETVEHSRGHSLRLLELAYQLLEIVDLNLSDCELFALISAIWLHDIGHSGLEYNYNGIDIPVWMFPSLVRDWHNLLSYNRIKKENYLEEKTTSDVIATISKYHRNKMPLIGDCPWNDKIFQDIKVEPLCEELNDKELKIYSCCPLGPKRVLLITALLRFIDGCDVQADRVVDEDYLYMRDKRTMEEIEVYKKSLETYKTML
;
A
#
# COMPACT_ATOMS: atom_id res chain seq x y z
N MET A 1 -0.16 -21.40 8.02
CA MET A 1 1.07 -21.48 7.23
C MET A 1 1.10 -20.25 6.34
N SER A 2 1.99 -19.29 6.58
CA SER A 2 2.13 -18.12 5.69
C SER A 2 3.33 -18.31 4.77
N CYS A 3 3.24 -17.87 3.51
CA CYS A 3 4.44 -17.80 2.66
C CYS A 3 5.16 -16.47 2.90
N ILE A 4 6.47 -16.55 3.15
CA ILE A 4 7.35 -15.41 3.30
C ILE A 4 8.36 -15.39 2.15
N GLY A 5 8.44 -14.27 1.44
CA GLY A 5 9.46 -14.02 0.45
C GLY A 5 10.70 -13.39 1.07
N ILE A 6 11.90 -13.81 0.67
CA ILE A 6 13.16 -13.19 1.09
C ILE A 6 14.01 -12.88 -0.12
N ILE A 7 14.46 -11.63 -0.25
CA ILE A 7 15.40 -11.18 -1.28
C ILE A 7 16.73 -10.88 -0.60
N THR A 8 17.82 -11.49 -1.05
CA THR A 8 19.17 -11.32 -0.47
C THR A 8 20.16 -10.98 -1.58
N THR A 9 20.92 -9.90 -1.42
CA THR A 9 22.10 -9.64 -2.26
C THR A 9 23.28 -10.48 -1.79
N VAL A 10 24.02 -11.03 -2.75
CA VAL A 10 25.15 -11.93 -2.49
C VAL A 10 26.47 -11.21 -2.76
N GLY A 11 27.36 -11.23 -1.76
CA GLY A 11 28.72 -10.72 -1.88
C GLY A 11 29.73 -11.82 -2.19
N THR A 12 31.01 -11.46 -2.14
CA THR A 12 32.13 -12.39 -2.39
C THR A 12 32.76 -12.94 -1.12
N SER A 13 32.26 -12.58 0.07
CA SER A 13 32.86 -12.96 1.37
C SER A 13 33.01 -14.48 1.57
N LEU A 14 32.08 -15.27 1.03
CA LEU A 14 32.15 -16.74 1.09
C LEU A 14 33.37 -17.30 0.37
N LYS A 15 33.72 -16.70 -0.78
CA LYS A 15 34.91 -17.05 -1.57
C LYS A 15 36.18 -16.80 -0.75
N ASP A 16 36.28 -15.63 -0.12
CA ASP A 16 37.46 -15.24 0.65
C ASP A 16 37.63 -16.14 1.88
N ASN A 17 36.55 -16.39 2.63
CA ASN A 17 36.56 -17.32 3.77
C ASN A 17 36.93 -18.77 3.38
N PHE A 18 36.48 -19.22 2.20
CA PHE A 18 36.85 -20.54 1.69
C PHE A 18 38.31 -20.60 1.25
N ARG A 19 38.84 -19.52 0.66
CA ARG A 19 40.27 -19.42 0.31
C ARG A 19 41.13 -19.50 1.58
N GLU A 20 40.81 -18.71 2.61
CA GLU A 20 41.53 -18.72 3.89
C GLU A 20 41.55 -20.13 4.51
N TYR A 21 40.42 -20.82 4.51
CA TYR A 21 40.35 -22.20 5.02
C TYR A 21 41.27 -23.18 4.28
N LEU A 22 41.34 -23.07 2.94
CA LEU A 22 42.22 -23.93 2.17
C LEU A 22 43.70 -23.58 2.38
N GLU A 23 44.03 -22.29 2.49
CA GLU A 23 45.40 -21.83 2.77
C GLU A 23 45.89 -22.29 4.14
N GLU A 24 45.06 -22.18 5.18
CA GLU A 24 45.35 -22.68 6.53
C GLU A 24 45.61 -24.19 6.54
N ARG A 25 44.86 -24.95 5.73
CA ARG A 25 44.91 -26.41 5.72
C ARG A 25 46.03 -26.97 4.85
N GLU A 26 46.28 -26.37 3.69
CA GLU A 26 47.24 -26.90 2.70
C GLU A 26 48.61 -26.22 2.76
N GLY A 27 48.77 -25.14 3.55
CA GLY A 27 50.04 -24.43 3.71
C GLY A 27 50.57 -23.82 2.40
N LYS A 28 49.72 -23.69 1.37
CA LYS A 28 50.02 -23.14 0.05
C LYS A 28 49.00 -22.08 -0.29
N ARG A 29 49.51 -20.91 -0.71
CA ARG A 29 48.69 -19.81 -1.21
C ARG A 29 48.03 -20.24 -2.52
N ILE A 30 46.71 -20.25 -2.57
CA ILE A 30 45.99 -20.58 -3.81
C ILE A 30 46.09 -19.37 -4.71
N SER A 31 46.89 -19.48 -5.77
CA SER A 31 47.20 -18.36 -6.66
C SER A 31 46.14 -18.12 -7.75
N ASN A 32 45.16 -19.01 -7.92
CA ASN A 32 44.25 -18.96 -9.06
C ASN A 32 42.77 -19.12 -8.66
N ASP A 33 41.99 -18.08 -8.89
CA ASP A 33 40.57 -18.01 -8.52
C ASP A 33 39.70 -19.00 -9.30
N LYS A 34 40.15 -19.37 -10.50
CA LYS A 34 39.50 -20.41 -11.31
C LYS A 34 39.50 -21.77 -10.61
N ASP A 35 40.55 -22.13 -9.88
CA ASP A 35 40.63 -23.44 -9.21
C ASP A 35 39.66 -23.52 -8.01
N LEU A 36 39.49 -22.40 -7.29
CA LEU A 36 38.53 -22.27 -6.20
C LEU A 36 37.08 -22.37 -6.72
N LEU A 37 36.76 -21.62 -7.79
CA LEU A 37 35.46 -21.65 -8.46
C LEU A 37 35.16 -23.05 -9.03
N THR A 38 36.17 -23.74 -9.54
CA THR A 38 36.05 -25.12 -10.06
C THR A 38 35.84 -26.14 -8.94
N CYS A 39 36.52 -25.97 -7.79
CA CYS A 39 36.32 -26.82 -6.61
C CYS A 39 34.91 -26.67 -6.01
N ILE A 40 34.36 -25.45 -6.00
CA ILE A 40 32.99 -25.18 -5.56
C ILE A 40 31.98 -25.75 -6.57
N LYS A 41 32.17 -25.50 -7.88
CA LYS A 41 31.26 -25.99 -8.95
C LYS A 41 31.22 -27.52 -9.07
N ASN A 42 32.34 -28.19 -8.85
CA ASN A 42 32.44 -29.65 -9.04
C ASN A 42 32.10 -30.47 -7.78
N GLY A 43 31.68 -29.84 -6.68
CA GLY A 43 31.31 -30.56 -5.46
C GLY A 43 32.43 -31.48 -4.94
N ASN A 44 33.69 -31.02 -5.02
CA ASN A 44 34.81 -31.83 -4.55
C ASN A 44 34.66 -32.08 -3.04
N CYS A 45 35.03 -33.27 -2.53
CA CYS A 45 34.91 -33.63 -1.10
C CYS A 45 35.49 -32.60 -0.12
N LYS A 46 36.44 -31.76 -0.56
CA LYS A 46 37.01 -30.67 0.25
C LYS A 46 36.01 -29.53 0.55
N TYR A 47 35.09 -29.27 -0.38
CA TYR A 47 34.03 -28.27 -0.22
C TYR A 47 32.92 -28.77 0.70
N GLU A 48 32.54 -30.05 0.58
CA GLU A 48 31.64 -30.71 1.52
C GLU A 48 32.22 -30.72 2.93
N GLU A 49 33.52 -31.01 3.10
CA GLU A 49 34.18 -30.96 4.40
C GLU A 49 34.28 -29.53 4.96
N PHE A 50 34.47 -28.52 4.12
CA PHE A 50 34.40 -27.11 4.53
C PHE A 50 33.01 -26.74 5.02
N ILE A 51 31.96 -27.10 4.27
CA ILE A 51 30.57 -26.93 4.70
C ILE A 51 30.35 -27.70 6.00
N GLU A 52 30.81 -28.94 6.13
CA GLU A 52 30.59 -29.71 7.35
C GLU A 52 31.31 -29.09 8.56
N LYS A 53 32.57 -28.70 8.43
CA LYS A 53 33.37 -28.13 9.53
C LYS A 53 33.01 -26.70 9.88
N LYS A 54 32.88 -25.81 8.89
CA LYS A 54 32.63 -24.38 9.11
C LYS A 54 31.15 -24.02 9.13
N PHE A 55 30.26 -24.92 8.70
CA PHE A 55 28.83 -24.60 8.63
C PHE A 55 27.92 -25.59 9.36
N LEU A 56 28.00 -26.89 9.11
CA LEU A 56 27.14 -27.87 9.81
C LEU A 56 27.55 -28.06 11.26
N SER A 57 28.86 -28.06 11.56
CA SER A 57 29.33 -28.21 12.94
C SER A 57 28.88 -27.03 13.82
N PRO A 58 29.03 -25.77 13.40
CA PRO A 58 28.59 -24.66 14.24
C PRO A 58 27.09 -24.59 14.42
N ILE A 59 26.32 -24.97 13.40
CA ILE A 59 24.85 -25.04 13.45
C ILE A 59 24.38 -26.17 14.38
N ARG A 60 24.96 -27.38 14.26
CA ARG A 60 24.66 -28.54 15.13
C ARG A 60 25.02 -28.29 16.60
N TYR A 61 26.06 -27.50 16.86
CA TYR A 61 26.56 -27.25 18.23
C TYR A 61 26.22 -25.84 18.77
N CYS A 62 25.35 -25.06 18.12
CA CYS A 62 25.00 -23.70 18.53
C CYS A 62 26.23 -22.81 18.82
N SER A 63 27.24 -22.89 17.95
CA SER A 63 28.49 -22.14 18.13
C SER A 63 28.34 -20.68 17.73
N ASP A 64 29.25 -19.85 18.24
CA ASP A 64 29.46 -18.42 18.00
C ASP A 64 29.01 -17.93 16.61
N PRO A 65 28.18 -16.86 16.49
CA PRO A 65 27.79 -16.25 15.22
C PRO A 65 28.94 -15.96 14.25
N LYS A 66 30.17 -15.78 14.75
CA LYS A 66 31.38 -15.63 13.93
C LYS A 66 31.77 -16.88 13.13
N SER A 67 31.15 -18.03 13.39
CA SER A 67 31.48 -19.28 12.73
C SER A 67 30.90 -19.41 11.32
N PHE A 68 29.93 -18.57 10.96
CA PHE A 68 29.28 -18.66 9.65
C PHE A 68 30.24 -18.25 8.53
N PRO A 69 30.23 -18.95 7.39
CA PRO A 69 31.17 -18.70 6.30
C PRO A 69 30.76 -17.51 5.44
N SER A 70 29.57 -16.94 5.64
CA SER A 70 29.14 -15.69 5.01
C SER A 70 28.05 -15.00 5.85
N ALA A 71 27.96 -13.67 5.70
CA ALA A 71 26.98 -12.85 6.39
C ALA A 71 25.53 -13.15 5.90
N GLU A 72 25.36 -13.50 4.63
CA GLU A 72 24.09 -13.93 4.04
C GLU A 72 23.56 -15.18 4.74
N LEU A 73 24.41 -16.20 4.93
CA LEU A 73 24.01 -17.44 5.57
C LEU A 73 23.72 -17.26 7.06
N GLN A 74 24.54 -16.48 7.76
CA GLN A 74 24.33 -16.14 9.17
C GLN A 74 22.97 -15.48 9.39
N SER A 75 22.69 -14.42 8.64
CA SER A 75 21.45 -13.64 8.77
C SER A 75 20.20 -14.46 8.41
N LEU A 76 20.26 -15.26 7.34
CA LEU A 76 19.16 -16.16 6.97
C LEU A 76 18.90 -17.22 8.04
N TYR A 77 19.95 -17.89 8.53
CA TYR A 77 19.81 -18.91 9.58
C TYR A 77 19.20 -18.35 10.86
N LEU A 78 19.71 -17.21 11.34
CA LEU A 78 19.17 -16.54 12.53
C LEU A 78 17.71 -16.13 12.34
N PHE A 79 17.35 -15.66 11.13
CA PHE A 79 15.96 -15.33 10.78
C PHE A 79 15.04 -16.56 10.84
N PHE A 80 15.42 -17.67 10.22
CA PHE A 80 14.63 -18.90 10.26
C PHE A 80 14.51 -19.46 11.67
N LYS A 81 15.60 -19.44 12.44
CA LYS A 81 15.60 -19.88 13.84
C LYS A 81 14.62 -19.07 14.69
N ARG A 82 14.61 -17.75 14.54
CA ARG A 82 13.69 -16.86 15.27
C ARG A 82 12.22 -17.10 14.91
N LYS A 83 11.95 -17.51 13.67
CA LYS A 83 10.61 -17.67 13.11
C LYS A 83 10.12 -19.12 13.08
N LYS A 84 10.86 -20.06 13.68
CA LYS A 84 10.61 -21.51 13.62
C LYS A 84 9.21 -21.91 14.12
N GLU A 85 8.71 -21.25 15.16
CA GLU A 85 7.40 -21.57 15.77
C GLU A 85 6.20 -21.15 14.89
N GLU A 86 6.41 -20.28 13.90
CA GLU A 86 5.33 -19.74 13.07
C GLU A 86 4.93 -20.67 11.90
N ASN A 87 5.64 -21.80 11.73
CA ASN A 87 5.40 -22.80 10.67
C ASN A 87 5.22 -22.15 9.29
N ASN A 88 6.19 -21.32 8.91
CA ASN A 88 6.18 -20.55 7.65
C ASN A 88 6.87 -21.33 6.53
N THR A 89 6.50 -21.00 5.29
CA THR A 89 7.21 -21.45 4.09
C THR A 89 8.00 -20.28 3.50
N TYR A 90 9.28 -20.48 3.18
CA TYR A 90 10.16 -19.41 2.71
C TYR A 90 10.53 -19.58 1.23
N LYS A 91 10.24 -18.57 0.40
CA LYS A 91 10.73 -18.48 -0.98
C LYS A 91 11.89 -17.48 -1.05
N ILE A 92 13.05 -17.92 -1.55
CA ILE A 92 14.30 -17.16 -1.46
C ILE A 92 14.79 -16.77 -2.86
N TYR A 93 15.12 -15.49 -3.02
CA TYR A 93 15.79 -14.91 -4.17
C TYR A 93 17.19 -14.47 -3.77
N LEU A 94 18.20 -14.97 -4.47
CA LEU A 94 19.59 -14.56 -4.34
C LEU A 94 19.98 -13.71 -5.55
N LEU A 95 20.25 -12.42 -5.30
CA LEU A 95 20.69 -11.47 -6.32
C LEU A 95 22.21 -11.41 -6.33
N TYR A 96 22.85 -11.65 -7.48
CA TYR A 96 24.31 -11.76 -7.57
C TYR A 96 24.88 -11.02 -8.79
N THR A 97 26.15 -10.62 -8.69
CA THR A 97 26.95 -10.12 -9.82
C THR A 97 27.65 -11.28 -10.53
N ARG A 98 27.95 -11.12 -11.83
CA ARG A 98 28.61 -12.15 -12.64
C ARG A 98 29.96 -12.62 -12.03
N ASP A 99 30.38 -13.81 -12.45
CA ASP A 99 31.65 -14.45 -12.09
C ASP A 99 31.69 -14.90 -10.62
N GLU A 100 32.21 -14.07 -9.73
CA GLU A 100 32.47 -14.46 -8.33
C GLU A 100 31.18 -14.51 -7.51
N GLY A 101 30.27 -13.56 -7.75
CA GLY A 101 28.97 -13.51 -7.09
C GLY A 101 28.11 -14.72 -7.47
N GLU A 102 28.16 -15.16 -8.73
CA GLU A 102 27.44 -16.35 -9.21
C GLU A 102 27.85 -17.61 -8.43
N VAL A 103 29.14 -17.80 -8.22
CA VAL A 103 29.62 -18.98 -7.49
C VAL A 103 29.24 -18.91 -6.02
N CYS A 104 29.34 -17.75 -5.40
CA CYS A 104 28.88 -17.56 -4.02
C CYS A 104 27.36 -17.81 -3.90
N ALA A 105 26.56 -17.37 -4.87
CA ALA A 105 25.11 -17.56 -4.86
C ALA A 105 24.72 -19.05 -5.02
N ASN A 106 25.38 -19.76 -5.93
CA ASN A 106 25.21 -21.21 -6.07
C ASN A 106 25.63 -21.97 -4.80
N ALA A 107 26.76 -21.59 -4.22
CA ALA A 107 27.24 -22.14 -2.96
C ALA A 107 26.23 -21.97 -1.81
N ILE A 108 25.71 -20.75 -1.63
CA ILE A 108 24.68 -20.43 -0.63
C ILE A 108 23.41 -21.25 -0.89
N LYS A 109 22.98 -21.36 -2.15
CA LYS A 109 21.80 -22.16 -2.54
C LYS A 109 21.93 -23.62 -2.13
N GLU A 110 23.05 -24.26 -2.41
CA GLU A 110 23.27 -25.66 -2.03
C GLU A 110 23.33 -25.84 -0.51
N ILE A 111 23.97 -24.90 0.18
CA ILE A 111 24.02 -24.88 1.65
C ILE A 111 22.60 -24.75 2.26
N LEU A 112 21.76 -23.87 1.72
CA LEU A 112 20.37 -23.69 2.17
C LEU A 112 19.50 -24.94 1.91
N LYS A 113 19.71 -25.65 0.79
CA LYS A 113 19.05 -26.93 0.53
C LYS A 113 19.44 -27.98 1.57
N ILE A 114 20.74 -28.08 1.88
CA ILE A 114 21.23 -28.98 2.92
C ILE A 114 20.58 -28.63 4.26
N LEU A 115 20.55 -27.35 4.65
CA LEU A 115 19.87 -26.92 5.88
C LEU A 115 18.42 -27.36 5.95
N ASN A 116 17.68 -27.19 4.86
CA ASN A 116 16.27 -27.56 4.81
C ASN A 116 16.05 -29.08 4.95
N GLY A 117 17.03 -29.89 4.53
CA GLY A 117 17.02 -31.34 4.65
C GLY A 117 17.53 -31.87 6.01
N LEU A 118 18.19 -31.06 6.82
CA LEU A 118 18.48 -31.41 8.21
C LEU A 118 17.15 -31.48 8.99
N LYS A 119 17.11 -32.25 10.10
CA LYS A 119 15.94 -32.40 10.99
C LYS A 119 15.37 -31.07 11.56
N GLU A 120 15.98 -29.93 11.22
CA GLU A 120 15.46 -28.58 11.37
C GLU A 120 14.78 -28.16 10.06
N THR A 121 13.59 -28.69 9.77
CA THR A 121 12.82 -28.26 8.60
C THR A 121 12.42 -26.79 8.76
N PHE A 122 13.25 -25.89 8.23
CA PHE A 122 13.00 -24.45 8.22
C PHE A 122 11.91 -24.05 7.23
N GLY A 123 11.35 -24.98 6.44
CA GLY A 123 10.27 -24.68 5.50
C GLY A 123 10.74 -23.92 4.27
N ILE A 124 12.01 -24.06 3.86
CA ILE A 124 12.52 -23.42 2.65
C ILE A 124 11.92 -24.12 1.43
N ALA A 125 11.25 -23.35 0.56
CA ALA A 125 10.66 -23.86 -0.67
C ALA A 125 11.70 -23.96 -1.79
N ASP A 126 11.60 -25.02 -2.59
CA ASP A 126 12.36 -25.19 -3.83
C ASP A 126 11.48 -24.75 -5.02
N PRO A 127 12.01 -24.05 -6.04
CA PRO A 127 13.40 -23.63 -6.21
C PRO A 127 13.80 -22.39 -5.39
N ILE A 128 15.04 -22.39 -4.87
CA ILE A 128 15.76 -21.13 -4.56
C ILE A 128 16.17 -20.48 -5.89
N ILE A 129 15.74 -19.24 -6.09
CA ILE A 129 15.86 -18.53 -7.36
C ILE A 129 17.11 -17.65 -7.35
N LEU A 130 17.92 -17.77 -8.39
CA LEU A 130 19.13 -16.97 -8.60
C LEU A 130 18.84 -15.94 -9.69
N LYS A 131 19.16 -14.66 -9.45
CA LYS A 131 19.05 -13.59 -10.45
C LYS A 131 20.34 -12.79 -10.55
N GLU A 132 20.90 -12.75 -11.75
CA GLU A 132 22.05 -11.91 -12.08
C GLU A 132 21.62 -10.44 -12.19
N PHE A 133 22.46 -9.55 -11.68
CA PHE A 133 22.43 -8.12 -11.96
C PHE A 133 23.83 -7.59 -12.24
N ASN A 134 23.91 -6.50 -12.98
CA ASN A 134 25.15 -5.82 -13.31
C ASN A 134 25.48 -4.81 -12.22
N LEU A 135 26.72 -4.82 -11.72
CA LEU A 135 27.23 -3.76 -10.86
C LEU A 135 28.74 -3.66 -11.04
N ASP A 136 29.20 -2.44 -11.32
CA ASP A 136 30.62 -2.13 -11.40
C ASP A 136 30.89 -1.01 -10.39
N ILE A 137 31.66 -1.33 -9.35
CA ILE A 137 31.98 -0.41 -8.25
C ILE A 137 33.19 0.47 -8.54
N GLU A 138 33.95 0.16 -9.59
CA GLU A 138 35.17 0.90 -9.97
C GLU A 138 34.87 2.03 -10.94
N ASN A 139 33.69 2.01 -11.59
CA ASN A 139 33.28 2.99 -12.58
C ASN A 139 31.93 3.63 -12.21
N ASN A 140 31.94 4.94 -11.94
CA ASN A 140 30.75 5.68 -11.49
C ASN A 140 29.56 5.60 -12.47
N GLU A 141 29.80 5.70 -13.78
CA GLU A 141 28.73 5.63 -14.79
C GLU A 141 28.12 4.23 -14.86
N LYS A 142 28.96 3.18 -14.79
CA LYS A 142 28.47 1.80 -14.74
C LYS A 142 27.83 1.45 -13.40
N PHE A 143 28.27 2.05 -12.30
CA PHE A 143 27.65 1.92 -10.97
C PHE A 143 26.20 2.43 -11.01
N LYS A 144 25.97 3.63 -11.57
CA LYS A 144 24.61 4.18 -11.73
C LYS A 144 23.70 3.26 -12.54
N LYS A 145 24.21 2.74 -13.67
CA LYS A 145 23.47 1.76 -14.50
C LYS A 145 23.19 0.47 -13.73
N GLY A 146 24.16 0.00 -12.96
CA GLY A 146 24.04 -1.20 -12.16
C GLY A 146 23.04 -1.10 -11.00
N LEU A 147 22.97 0.06 -10.34
CA LEU A 147 21.92 0.34 -9.35
C LEU A 147 20.53 0.22 -9.96
N SER A 148 20.35 0.71 -11.18
CA SER A 148 19.05 0.60 -11.83
C SER A 148 18.70 -0.83 -12.24
N ASP A 149 19.67 -1.61 -12.69
CA ASP A 149 19.47 -3.03 -12.97
C ASP A 149 19.08 -3.78 -11.69
N LEU A 150 19.78 -3.49 -10.57
CA LEU A 150 19.45 -4.03 -9.25
C LEU A 150 18.00 -3.73 -8.85
N PHE A 151 17.54 -2.48 -8.95
CA PHE A 151 16.16 -2.13 -8.61
C PHE A 151 15.14 -2.85 -9.51
N SER A 152 15.43 -2.97 -10.81
CA SER A 152 14.61 -3.78 -11.72
C SER A 152 14.51 -5.23 -11.26
N LYS A 153 15.62 -5.85 -10.86
CA LYS A 153 15.64 -7.24 -10.37
C LYS A 153 14.91 -7.42 -9.05
N ILE A 154 14.98 -6.45 -8.14
CA ILE A 154 14.21 -6.47 -6.89
C ILE A 154 12.72 -6.37 -7.21
N LYS A 155 12.30 -5.43 -8.08
CA LYS A 155 10.89 -5.26 -8.48
C LYS A 155 10.32 -6.52 -9.13
N GLU A 156 11.08 -7.15 -10.04
CA GLU A 156 10.71 -8.44 -10.63
C GLU A 156 10.55 -9.53 -9.55
N ALA A 157 11.49 -9.62 -8.60
CA ALA A 157 11.45 -10.60 -7.52
C ALA A 157 10.24 -10.39 -6.60
N ILE A 158 9.94 -9.14 -6.23
CA ILE A 158 8.75 -8.79 -5.44
C ILE A 158 7.49 -9.27 -6.16
N LYS A 159 7.33 -8.92 -7.44
CA LYS A 159 6.17 -9.32 -8.26
C LYS A 159 6.00 -10.84 -8.33
N GLU A 160 7.08 -11.56 -8.57
CA GLU A 160 7.05 -13.02 -8.65
C GLU A 160 6.70 -13.63 -7.28
N LEU A 161 7.27 -13.14 -6.18
CA LEU A 161 6.96 -13.59 -4.82
C LEU A 161 5.48 -13.38 -4.45
N LYS A 162 4.91 -12.22 -4.80
CA LYS A 162 3.48 -11.93 -4.61
C LYS A 162 2.59 -12.86 -5.43
N THR A 163 2.90 -13.04 -6.72
CA THR A 163 2.16 -13.95 -7.62
C THR A 163 2.19 -15.39 -7.10
N ASN A 164 3.28 -15.75 -6.42
CA ASN A 164 3.53 -17.04 -5.82
C ASN A 164 2.91 -17.21 -4.42
N GLY A 165 2.04 -16.29 -3.99
CA GLY A 165 1.25 -16.40 -2.77
C GLY A 165 1.96 -16.00 -1.48
N CYS A 166 3.05 -15.22 -1.56
CA CYS A 166 3.75 -14.77 -0.35
C CYS A 166 3.14 -13.47 0.19
N ASP A 167 2.75 -13.55 1.46
CA ASP A 167 1.98 -12.50 2.15
C ASP A 167 2.89 -11.34 2.55
N LYS A 168 4.14 -11.66 2.94
CA LYS A 168 5.15 -10.71 3.39
C LYS A 168 6.46 -10.95 2.67
N ILE A 169 7.14 -9.87 2.30
CA ILE A 169 8.46 -9.91 1.68
C ILE A 169 9.47 -9.21 2.60
N PHE A 170 10.64 -9.81 2.78
CA PHE A 170 11.74 -9.22 3.52
C PHE A 170 12.95 -9.04 2.60
N ILE A 171 13.67 -7.93 2.78
CA ILE A 171 14.97 -7.73 2.11
C ILE A 171 16.07 -7.94 3.15
N ASN A 172 16.99 -8.85 2.86
CA ASN A 172 18.18 -9.06 3.66
C ASN A 172 19.27 -8.09 3.23
N ILE A 173 19.55 -7.13 4.09
CA ILE A 173 20.55 -6.08 3.88
C ILE A 173 21.88 -6.38 4.58
N THR A 174 22.02 -7.58 5.18
CA THR A 174 23.22 -7.97 5.91
C THR A 174 24.39 -8.31 4.97
N GLY A 175 24.09 -9.05 3.91
CA GLY A 175 25.07 -9.56 2.96
C GLY A 175 25.12 -8.75 1.66
N GLY A 176 26.09 -9.06 0.80
CA GLY A 176 26.35 -8.30 -0.41
C GLY A 176 27.34 -7.14 -0.23
N TYR A 177 27.34 -6.24 -1.22
CA TYR A 177 28.19 -5.06 -1.22
C TYR A 177 27.70 -4.03 -0.20
N LYS A 178 28.52 -3.71 0.81
CA LYS A 178 28.18 -2.75 1.88
C LYS A 178 27.69 -1.39 1.35
N GLY A 179 28.19 -0.95 0.20
CA GLY A 179 27.76 0.29 -0.46
C GLY A 179 26.30 0.27 -0.97
N LEU A 180 25.69 -0.90 -1.15
CA LEU A 180 24.29 -1.03 -1.59
C LEU A 180 23.28 -0.94 -0.44
N ILE A 181 23.71 -1.14 0.80
CA ILE A 181 22.82 -1.20 1.98
C ILE A 181 21.89 0.03 2.07
N PRO A 182 22.36 1.28 1.92
CA PRO A 182 21.48 2.45 1.96
C PRO A 182 20.43 2.45 0.84
N PHE A 183 20.81 2.03 -0.37
CA PHE A 183 19.92 1.97 -1.52
C PHE A 183 18.86 0.88 -1.35
N LEU A 184 19.25 -0.32 -0.89
CA LEU A 184 18.33 -1.42 -0.61
C LEU A 184 17.35 -1.06 0.50
N SER A 185 17.83 -0.37 1.54
CA SER A 185 16.99 0.05 2.67
C SER A 185 15.97 1.08 2.23
N LEU A 186 16.40 2.14 1.52
CA LEU A 186 15.49 3.18 1.02
C LEU A 186 14.49 2.61 0.02
N TYR A 187 14.95 1.83 -0.95
CA TYR A 187 14.09 1.21 -1.94
C TYR A 187 13.08 0.28 -1.28
N GLY A 188 13.53 -0.57 -0.36
CA GLY A 188 12.62 -1.47 0.35
C GLY A 188 11.60 -0.75 1.23
N PHE A 189 11.91 0.42 1.80
CA PHE A 189 10.91 1.22 2.53
C PHE A 189 9.89 1.91 1.60
N LEU A 190 10.23 2.12 0.33
CA LEU A 190 9.34 2.71 -0.66
C LEU A 190 8.37 1.70 -1.29
N GLU A 191 8.59 0.40 -1.09
CA GLU A 191 7.77 -0.67 -1.64
C GLU A 191 6.74 -1.16 -0.61
N GLU A 192 5.44 -0.98 -0.91
CA GLU A 192 4.30 -1.32 -0.03
C GLU A 192 4.31 -2.81 0.37
N GLU A 193 4.84 -3.68 -0.49
CA GLU A 193 4.88 -5.13 -0.30
C GLU A 193 5.97 -5.62 0.66
N VAL A 194 6.94 -4.77 1.01
CA VAL A 194 8.08 -5.12 1.87
C VAL A 194 7.71 -4.92 3.34
N GLY A 195 7.68 -6.01 4.09
CA GLY A 195 7.28 -6.05 5.49
C GLY A 195 8.40 -5.75 6.49
N GLY A 196 9.63 -5.56 6.03
CA GLY A 196 10.78 -5.22 6.87
C GLY A 196 12.13 -5.64 6.28
N MET A 197 13.21 -5.24 6.96
CA MET A 197 14.59 -5.58 6.57
C MET A 197 15.24 -6.53 7.58
N ILE A 198 15.99 -7.51 7.07
CA ILE A 198 16.80 -8.42 7.88
C ILE A 198 18.21 -7.85 7.96
N TYR A 199 18.67 -7.58 9.18
CA TYR A 199 20.04 -7.17 9.46
C TYR A 199 20.63 -8.00 10.61
N ALA A 200 21.75 -8.67 10.39
CA ALA A 200 22.53 -9.31 11.45
C ALA A 200 23.84 -8.57 11.67
N TYR A 201 24.05 -8.04 12.87
CA TYR A 201 25.35 -7.49 13.24
C TYR A 201 26.37 -8.62 13.39
N GLU A 202 27.59 -8.47 12.84
CA GLU A 202 28.58 -9.55 12.69
C GLU A 202 28.87 -10.33 13.99
N SER A 203 28.78 -9.68 15.15
CA SER A 203 29.01 -10.31 16.47
C SER A 203 27.73 -10.67 17.25
N SER A 204 26.55 -10.41 16.69
CA SER A 204 25.27 -10.64 17.36
C SER A 204 24.79 -12.08 17.20
N LYS A 205 24.22 -12.63 18.27
CA LYS A 205 23.47 -13.91 18.28
C LYS A 205 22.01 -13.75 17.85
N ASP A 206 21.58 -12.53 17.58
CA ASP A 206 20.22 -12.19 17.18
C ASP A 206 20.23 -11.30 15.92
N ILE A 207 19.09 -11.29 15.24
CA ILE A 207 18.81 -10.44 14.09
C ILE A 207 18.03 -9.20 14.53
N LEU A 208 18.37 -8.07 13.93
CA LEU A 208 17.56 -6.86 13.95
C LEU A 208 16.59 -6.93 12.78
N ASN A 209 15.30 -6.97 13.10
CA ASN A 209 14.25 -6.75 12.11
C ASN A 209 13.95 -5.24 12.10
N ILE A 210 14.40 -4.55 11.06
CA ILE A 210 14.14 -3.11 10.93
C ILE A 210 12.71 -2.94 10.42
N PRO A 211 11.82 -2.28 11.19
CA PRO A 211 10.44 -2.09 10.77
C PRO A 211 10.37 -1.21 9.52
N PRO A 212 9.36 -1.39 8.65
CA PRO A 212 9.16 -0.50 7.53
C PRO A 212 8.89 0.91 8.04
N LEU A 213 9.57 1.89 7.46
CA LEU A 213 9.29 3.31 7.69
C LEU A 213 8.25 3.78 6.67
N PRO A 214 7.28 4.65 7.05
CA PRO A 214 6.29 5.18 6.13
C PRO A 214 6.92 6.23 5.21
N LEU A 215 7.80 5.78 4.32
CA LEU A 215 8.43 6.62 3.30
C LEU A 215 7.62 6.52 2.01
N GLU A 216 7.42 7.66 1.37
CA GLU A 216 6.79 7.76 0.07
C GLU A 216 7.70 8.52 -0.90
N TRP A 217 7.49 8.28 -2.20
CA TRP A 217 8.06 9.14 -3.22
C TRP A 217 7.53 10.56 -3.03
N ASN A 218 8.42 11.56 -3.07
CA ASN A 218 8.00 12.95 -3.02
C ASN A 218 7.32 13.33 -4.35
N LEU A 219 6.04 13.00 -4.48
CA LEU A 219 5.25 13.23 -5.69
C LEU A 219 5.11 14.72 -6.01
N ARG A 220 5.11 15.60 -4.99
CA ARG A 220 5.06 17.05 -5.19
C ARG A 220 6.31 17.54 -5.92
N TYR A 221 7.47 17.07 -5.50
CA TYR A 221 8.73 17.38 -6.18
C TYR A 221 8.79 16.76 -7.58
N LEU A 222 8.31 15.53 -7.76
CA LEU A 222 8.24 14.90 -9.09
C LEU A 222 7.24 15.60 -10.03
N ASP A 223 6.14 16.13 -9.50
CA ASP A 223 5.13 16.92 -10.23
C ASP A 223 5.77 18.15 -10.89
N GLU A 224 6.75 18.80 -10.24
CA GLU A 224 7.50 19.94 -10.79
C GLU A 224 8.29 19.57 -12.06
N PHE A 225 8.66 18.29 -12.22
CA PHE A 225 9.41 17.77 -13.36
C PHE A 225 8.60 16.82 -14.25
N ARG A 226 7.27 16.79 -14.11
CA ARG A 226 6.40 15.81 -14.80
C ARG A 226 6.58 15.75 -16.31
N ILE A 227 6.87 16.89 -16.95
CA ILE A 227 7.11 16.95 -18.40
C ILE A 227 8.41 16.22 -18.71
N LEU A 228 9.48 16.50 -17.96
CA LEU A 228 10.77 15.82 -18.11
C LEU A 228 10.65 14.32 -17.80
N LEU A 229 9.87 13.93 -16.80
CA LEU A 229 9.59 12.51 -16.54
C LEU A 229 8.78 11.84 -17.66
N SER A 230 8.11 12.59 -18.54
CA SER A 230 7.35 12.02 -19.66
C SER A 230 8.18 11.85 -20.94
N LEU A 231 9.33 12.50 -21.04
CA LEU A 231 10.21 12.41 -22.21
C LEU A 231 11.07 11.13 -22.13
N GLU A 232 11.22 10.45 -23.26
CA GLU A 232 12.09 9.27 -23.36
C GLU A 232 13.49 9.66 -23.82
N ASP A 233 13.58 10.60 -24.78
CA ASP A 233 14.83 11.07 -25.36
C ASP A 233 14.89 12.61 -25.36
N LEU A 234 16.11 13.14 -25.25
CA LEU A 234 16.45 14.55 -25.28
C LEU A 234 17.59 14.82 -26.26
N LYS A 235 17.53 15.96 -26.95
CA LYS A 235 18.66 16.49 -27.72
C LYS A 235 19.68 17.16 -26.78
N GLU A 236 20.93 17.28 -27.21
CA GLU A 236 22.03 17.85 -26.39
C GLU A 236 21.65 19.22 -25.78
N GLY A 237 21.15 20.17 -26.58
CA GLY A 237 20.75 21.49 -26.07
C GLY A 237 19.55 21.48 -25.11
N GLN A 238 18.72 20.43 -25.13
CA GLN A 238 17.64 20.26 -24.15
C GLN A 238 18.16 19.68 -22.83
N TYR A 239 19.19 18.84 -22.89
CA TYR A 239 19.85 18.28 -21.71
C TYR A 239 20.65 19.35 -20.95
N GLU A 240 21.33 20.24 -21.66
CA GLU A 240 22.17 21.29 -21.05
C GLU A 240 21.40 22.23 -20.12
N ILE A 241 20.14 22.53 -20.47
CA ILE A 241 19.26 23.42 -19.70
C ILE A 241 18.54 22.72 -18.54
N LEU A 242 18.70 21.41 -18.36
CA LEU A 242 18.07 20.69 -17.25
C LEU A 242 18.66 21.12 -15.91
N PRO A 243 17.84 21.12 -14.83
CA PRO A 243 18.36 21.21 -13.47
C PRO A 243 19.32 20.06 -13.17
N GLU A 244 20.42 20.34 -12.46
CA GLU A 244 21.45 19.35 -12.12
C GLU A 244 20.88 18.08 -11.47
N LYS A 245 19.89 18.24 -10.57
CA LYS A 245 19.23 17.12 -9.87
C LYS A 245 18.48 16.15 -10.80
N ILE A 246 18.20 16.54 -12.05
CA ILE A 246 17.44 15.76 -13.03
C ILE A 246 18.34 15.26 -14.16
N LYS A 247 19.54 15.81 -14.35
CA LYS A 247 20.47 15.36 -15.39
C LYS A 247 20.83 13.88 -15.25
N ASP A 248 21.03 13.40 -14.02
CA ASP A 248 21.30 11.99 -13.71
C ASP A 248 20.13 11.03 -14.05
N LEU A 249 18.96 11.55 -14.39
CA LEU A 249 17.84 10.77 -14.92
C LEU A 249 17.97 10.47 -16.42
N TYR A 250 19.02 10.97 -17.06
CA TYR A 250 19.30 10.79 -18.49
C TYR A 250 20.73 10.32 -18.71
N GLU A 251 20.90 9.42 -19.68
CA GLU A 251 22.17 8.85 -20.08
C GLU A 251 22.52 9.27 -21.50
N LYS A 252 23.79 9.63 -21.73
CA LYS A 252 24.27 9.98 -23.07
C LYS A 252 24.21 8.79 -24.03
N ARG A 253 23.75 9.04 -25.25
CA ARG A 253 23.74 8.14 -26.41
C ARG A 253 24.33 8.83 -27.63
N ASP A 254 24.50 8.08 -28.73
CA ASP A 254 25.15 8.53 -29.95
C ASP A 254 24.54 9.81 -30.55
N THR A 255 23.24 10.05 -30.36
CA THR A 255 22.50 11.19 -30.96
C THR A 255 21.84 12.12 -29.94
N GLY A 256 22.17 11.98 -28.65
CA GLY A 256 21.57 12.79 -27.59
C GLY A 256 21.59 12.10 -26.23
N TYR A 257 20.49 12.18 -25.50
CA TYR A 257 20.34 11.57 -24.18
C TYR A 257 19.04 10.77 -24.12
N SER A 258 19.09 9.60 -23.49
CA SER A 258 17.91 8.76 -23.26
C SER A 258 17.66 8.62 -21.77
N LYS A 259 16.41 8.45 -21.37
CA LYS A 259 16.03 8.18 -19.99
C LYS A 259 16.82 7.00 -19.39
N SER A 260 17.44 7.23 -18.23
CA SER A 260 18.12 6.19 -17.46
C SER A 260 17.13 5.17 -16.94
N ALA A 261 17.60 3.98 -16.58
CA ALA A 261 16.68 2.97 -16.05
C ALA A 261 16.10 3.39 -14.67
N LEU A 262 16.82 4.18 -13.86
CA LEU A 262 16.29 4.77 -12.62
C LEU A 262 15.14 5.72 -12.92
N ALA A 263 15.29 6.53 -13.96
CA ALA A 263 14.26 7.46 -14.39
C ALA A 263 13.02 6.73 -14.94
N LYS A 264 13.17 5.53 -15.50
CA LYS A 264 12.04 4.66 -15.86
C LYS A 264 11.28 4.18 -14.64
N VAL A 265 12.00 3.67 -13.62
CA VAL A 265 11.40 3.29 -12.34
C VAL A 265 10.65 4.46 -11.71
N LEU A 266 11.28 5.64 -11.62
CA LEU A 266 10.65 6.85 -11.09
C LEU A 266 9.43 7.29 -11.91
N SER A 267 9.46 7.17 -13.24
CA SER A 267 8.33 7.52 -14.10
C SER A 267 7.16 6.57 -13.90
N GLU A 268 7.43 5.27 -13.77
CA GLU A 268 6.41 4.25 -13.47
C GLU A 268 5.79 4.50 -12.10
N GLU A 269 6.60 4.72 -11.07
CA GLU A 269 6.13 4.98 -9.71
C GLU A 269 5.36 6.30 -9.64
N TYR A 270 5.79 7.34 -10.35
CA TYR A 270 5.05 8.58 -10.47
C TYR A 270 3.69 8.36 -11.15
N ILE A 271 3.63 7.63 -12.27
CA ILE A 271 2.34 7.37 -12.96
C ILE A 271 1.39 6.54 -12.08
N LYS A 272 1.93 5.53 -11.39
CA LYS A 272 1.19 4.66 -10.46
C LYS A 272 0.62 5.48 -9.30
N ASN A 273 1.43 6.34 -8.68
CA ASN A 273 1.10 6.98 -7.42
C ASN A 273 0.54 8.40 -7.57
N ARG A 274 0.70 9.09 -8.71
CA ARG A 274 0.16 10.46 -8.92
C ARG A 274 -1.37 10.56 -8.81
N ARG A 275 -2.07 9.44 -8.99
CA ARG A 275 -3.53 9.34 -8.75
C ARG A 275 -3.82 9.05 -7.27
N ARG A 276 -2.92 8.34 -6.59
CA ARG A 276 -2.94 8.07 -5.14
C ARG A 276 -2.33 9.23 -4.35
N ARG A 277 -2.84 10.45 -4.53
CA ARG A 277 -2.30 11.65 -3.86
C ARG A 277 -2.47 11.64 -2.33
N PHE A 278 -3.35 10.78 -1.82
CA PHE A 278 -3.63 10.62 -0.41
C PHE A 278 -3.95 9.14 -0.12
N GLY A 279 -4.09 8.80 1.16
CA GLY A 279 -4.56 7.47 1.57
C GLY A 279 -5.91 7.09 0.92
N TYR A 280 -6.26 5.81 1.01
CA TYR A 280 -7.54 5.26 0.54
C TYR A 280 -8.20 4.32 1.58
N GLY A 281 -7.73 4.35 2.84
CA GLY A 281 -8.21 3.46 3.90
C GLY A 281 -7.63 2.05 3.85
N ALA A 282 -6.40 1.88 3.34
CA ALA A 282 -5.74 0.58 3.17
C ALA A 282 -5.77 -0.33 4.42
N PRO A 283 -5.54 0.16 5.66
CA PRO A 283 -5.62 -0.69 6.85
C PRO A 283 -6.99 -1.33 7.05
N LEU A 284 -8.08 -0.58 6.84
CA LEU A 284 -9.45 -1.08 6.95
C LEU A 284 -9.82 -2.02 5.81
N LEU A 285 -9.45 -1.68 4.58
CA LEU A 285 -9.62 -2.56 3.42
C LEU A 285 -8.87 -3.89 3.59
N GLY A 286 -7.70 -3.86 4.22
CA GLY A 286 -6.89 -5.04 4.53
C GLY A 286 -7.58 -6.02 5.48
N LYS A 287 -8.62 -5.60 6.22
CA LYS A 287 -9.44 -6.52 7.03
C LYS A 287 -10.38 -7.40 6.21
N ILE A 288 -10.68 -7.03 4.96
CA ILE A 288 -11.48 -7.85 4.04
C ILE A 288 -10.60 -8.98 3.49
N ARG A 289 -10.98 -10.23 3.78
CA ARG A 289 -10.24 -11.43 3.37
C ARG A 289 -10.51 -11.79 1.91
N ASP A 290 -11.73 -11.58 1.45
CA ASP A 290 -12.12 -11.75 0.04
C ASP A 290 -11.41 -10.70 -0.84
N GLU A 291 -10.43 -11.19 -1.62
CA GLU A 291 -9.64 -10.35 -2.52
C GLU A 291 -10.48 -9.69 -3.62
N GLY A 292 -11.55 -10.35 -4.07
CA GLY A 292 -12.44 -9.84 -5.12
C GLY A 292 -13.25 -8.63 -4.64
N LEU A 293 -13.86 -8.73 -3.46
CA LEU A 293 -14.56 -7.62 -2.81
C LEU A 293 -13.61 -6.46 -2.49
N ARG A 294 -12.42 -6.76 -1.97
CA ARG A 294 -11.40 -5.74 -1.68
C ARG A 294 -10.98 -4.98 -2.93
N LYS A 295 -10.65 -5.70 -4.02
CA LYS A 295 -10.28 -5.09 -5.31
C LYS A 295 -11.40 -4.26 -5.93
N LYS A 296 -12.67 -4.68 -5.77
CA LYS A 296 -13.82 -3.89 -6.21
C LYS A 296 -13.90 -2.54 -5.47
N LEU A 297 -13.78 -2.54 -4.14
CA LEU A 297 -13.75 -1.29 -3.35
C LEU A 297 -12.58 -0.40 -3.75
N GLU A 298 -11.38 -0.96 -3.84
CA GLU A 298 -10.19 -0.22 -4.29
C GLU A 298 -10.43 0.44 -5.66
N GLY A 299 -11.04 -0.29 -6.60
CA GLY A 299 -11.41 0.22 -7.91
C GLY A 299 -12.44 1.35 -7.86
N TYR A 300 -13.47 1.24 -7.02
CA TYR A 300 -14.46 2.30 -6.85
C TYR A 300 -13.87 3.55 -6.21
N ILE A 301 -13.07 3.39 -5.15
CA ILE A 301 -12.43 4.46 -4.40
C ILE A 301 -11.45 5.23 -5.27
N THR A 302 -10.49 4.52 -5.89
CA THR A 302 -9.43 5.14 -6.69
C THR A 302 -9.88 5.57 -8.09
N GLY A 303 -11.06 5.12 -8.53
CA GLY A 303 -11.60 5.42 -9.85
C GLY A 303 -12.60 6.57 -9.89
N LYS A 304 -13.68 6.49 -9.08
CA LYS A 304 -14.80 7.43 -9.15
C LYS A 304 -15.10 8.12 -7.82
N TRP A 305 -15.08 7.39 -6.71
CA TRP A 305 -15.62 7.90 -5.43
C TRP A 305 -14.78 9.04 -4.86
N GLU A 306 -13.47 9.05 -5.08
CA GLU A 306 -12.61 10.18 -4.69
C GLU A 306 -12.92 11.52 -5.38
N HIS A 307 -13.86 11.54 -6.34
CA HIS A 307 -14.27 12.72 -7.10
C HIS A 307 -15.75 13.09 -6.93
N LEU A 308 -16.56 12.30 -6.20
CA LEU A 308 -18.02 12.50 -6.12
C LEU A 308 -18.47 13.78 -5.41
N TRP A 309 -17.56 14.39 -4.66
CA TRP A 309 -17.76 15.64 -3.96
C TRP A 309 -17.64 16.89 -4.84
N ILE A 310 -17.13 16.74 -6.07
CA ILE A 310 -17.02 17.89 -6.98
C ILE A 310 -18.42 18.44 -7.23
N GLY A 311 -18.61 19.74 -6.93
CA GLY A 311 -19.91 20.38 -6.99
C GLY A 311 -20.71 20.33 -5.69
N ASP A 312 -20.06 20.16 -4.53
CA ASP A 312 -20.67 20.39 -3.21
C ASP A 312 -21.39 21.75 -3.16
N GLN A 313 -22.66 21.74 -2.75
CA GLN A 313 -23.54 22.90 -2.67
C GLN A 313 -23.51 23.58 -1.30
N ILE A 314 -22.70 23.09 -0.36
CA ILE A 314 -22.59 23.64 1.01
C ILE A 314 -21.20 24.26 1.21
N PRO A 315 -20.99 25.47 0.67
CA PRO A 315 -19.68 26.09 0.66
C PRO A 315 -19.16 26.38 2.08
N GLU A 316 -20.03 26.60 3.08
CA GLU A 316 -19.69 26.98 4.46
C GLU A 316 -18.94 25.90 5.25
N THR A 317 -18.84 24.70 4.71
CA THR A 317 -18.42 23.54 5.47
C THR A 317 -17.09 23.00 4.93
N VAL A 318 -16.15 22.65 5.84
CA VAL A 318 -14.81 22.13 5.48
C VAL A 318 -14.95 20.83 4.68
N GLU A 319 -14.33 20.75 3.51
CA GLU A 319 -14.04 19.54 2.70
C GLU A 319 -14.89 18.31 3.12
N HIS A 320 -16.15 18.18 2.62
CA HIS A 320 -17.03 16.99 2.83
C HIS A 320 -16.64 15.83 1.91
N SER A 321 -15.37 15.82 1.56
CA SER A 321 -14.88 15.12 0.41
C SER A 321 -13.94 14.01 0.84
N ARG A 322 -12.81 13.90 0.16
CA ARG A 322 -11.89 12.79 0.34
C ARG A 322 -11.33 12.77 1.75
N GLY A 323 -10.90 13.90 2.30
CA GLY A 323 -10.31 13.99 3.63
C GLY A 323 -11.27 13.55 4.73
N HIS A 324 -12.52 13.99 4.68
CA HIS A 324 -13.58 13.53 5.58
C HIS A 324 -13.76 12.01 5.50
N SER A 325 -13.99 11.46 4.31
CA SER A 325 -14.17 10.00 4.12
C SER A 325 -12.96 9.20 4.63
N LEU A 326 -11.73 9.67 4.37
CA LEU A 326 -10.51 9.02 4.84
C LEU A 326 -10.38 9.02 6.37
N ARG A 327 -10.73 10.14 7.02
CA ARG A 327 -10.74 10.23 8.48
C ARG A 327 -11.77 9.28 9.08
N LEU A 328 -12.95 9.15 8.47
CA LEU A 328 -13.94 8.17 8.90
C LEU A 328 -13.44 6.72 8.75
N LEU A 329 -12.72 6.39 7.66
CA LEU A 329 -12.09 5.06 7.50
C LEU A 329 -11.03 4.80 8.58
N GLU A 330 -10.25 5.82 8.96
CA GLU A 330 -9.27 5.72 10.04
C GLU A 330 -9.96 5.48 11.39
N LEU A 331 -10.96 6.29 11.73
CA LEU A 331 -11.76 6.12 12.95
C LEU A 331 -12.43 4.74 13.00
N ALA A 332 -12.98 4.28 11.88
CA ALA A 332 -13.57 2.96 11.75
C ALA A 332 -12.53 1.85 11.99
N TYR A 333 -11.33 1.98 11.40
CA TYR A 333 -10.24 1.02 11.64
C TYR A 333 -9.86 0.96 13.12
N GLN A 334 -9.59 2.11 13.74
CA GLN A 334 -9.20 2.19 15.15
C GLN A 334 -10.30 1.64 16.08
N LEU A 335 -11.56 1.96 15.81
CA LEU A 335 -12.70 1.44 16.58
C LEU A 335 -12.76 -0.09 16.51
N LEU A 336 -12.59 -0.68 15.32
CA LEU A 336 -12.62 -2.13 15.12
C LEU A 336 -11.39 -2.87 15.67
N GLU A 337 -10.28 -2.17 15.94
CA GLU A 337 -9.14 -2.74 16.67
C GLU A 337 -9.42 -2.81 18.18
N ILE A 338 -10.18 -1.85 18.71
CA ILE A 338 -10.48 -1.76 20.14
C ILE A 338 -11.71 -2.58 20.52
N VAL A 339 -12.71 -2.60 19.66
CA VAL A 339 -13.99 -3.27 19.89
C VAL A 339 -14.04 -4.55 19.07
N ASP A 340 -14.27 -5.69 19.73
CA ASP A 340 -14.44 -6.99 19.07
C ASP A 340 -15.81 -7.10 18.38
N LEU A 341 -15.99 -6.30 17.34
CA LEU A 341 -17.10 -6.41 16.40
C LEU A 341 -16.63 -7.30 15.27
N ASN A 342 -16.89 -8.61 15.39
CA ASN A 342 -16.68 -9.55 14.28
C ASN A 342 -17.61 -9.19 13.11
N LEU A 343 -17.11 -8.32 12.22
CA LEU A 343 -17.73 -7.98 10.94
C LEU A 343 -17.19 -8.93 9.87
N SER A 344 -18.10 -9.52 9.09
CA SER A 344 -17.76 -10.29 7.89
C SER A 344 -17.27 -9.37 6.76
N ASP A 345 -16.62 -9.96 5.75
CA ASP A 345 -16.14 -9.24 4.56
C ASP A 345 -17.24 -8.41 3.87
N CYS A 346 -18.46 -8.93 3.82
CA CYS A 346 -19.62 -8.25 3.21
C CYS A 346 -20.14 -7.09 4.07
N GLU A 347 -19.99 -7.16 5.39
CA GLU A 347 -20.37 -6.08 6.31
C GLU A 347 -19.31 -4.97 6.35
N LEU A 348 -18.03 -5.35 6.29
CA LEU A 348 -16.93 -4.41 6.08
C LEU A 348 -17.08 -3.70 4.73
N PHE A 349 -17.42 -4.44 3.68
CA PHE A 349 -17.70 -3.84 2.37
C PHE A 349 -18.83 -2.80 2.46
N ALA A 350 -19.92 -3.14 3.14
CA ALA A 350 -21.05 -2.25 3.30
C ALA A 350 -20.71 -1.00 4.12
N LEU A 351 -19.96 -1.16 5.22
CA LEU A 351 -19.51 -0.03 6.04
C LEU A 351 -18.58 0.90 5.25
N ILE A 352 -17.57 0.37 4.56
CA ILE A 352 -16.62 1.17 3.76
C ILE A 352 -17.35 1.89 2.63
N SER A 353 -18.26 1.20 1.93
CA SER A 353 -19.06 1.83 0.87
C SER A 353 -19.95 2.94 1.40
N ALA A 354 -20.59 2.74 2.55
CA ALA A 354 -21.43 3.75 3.16
C ALA A 354 -20.62 4.96 3.64
N ILE A 355 -19.42 4.76 4.20
CA ILE A 355 -18.51 5.86 4.55
C ILE A 355 -18.24 6.76 3.34
N TRP A 356 -17.95 6.19 2.17
CA TRP A 356 -17.70 6.99 0.95
C TRP A 356 -18.94 7.63 0.34
N LEU A 357 -20.12 7.03 0.52
CA LEU A 357 -21.32 7.41 -0.22
C LEU A 357 -22.38 8.14 0.62
N HIS A 358 -22.25 8.20 1.96
CA HIS A 358 -23.29 8.76 2.82
C HIS A 358 -23.55 10.25 2.59
N ASP A 359 -22.52 11.01 2.20
CA ASP A 359 -22.56 12.47 2.06
C ASP A 359 -22.54 12.98 0.62
N ILE A 360 -22.64 12.10 -0.39
CA ILE A 360 -22.65 12.54 -1.80
C ILE A 360 -23.89 13.38 -2.17
N GLY A 361 -24.91 13.39 -1.31
CA GLY A 361 -26.07 14.25 -1.41
C GLY A 361 -25.75 15.74 -1.27
N HIS A 362 -24.58 16.10 -0.72
CA HIS A 362 -24.09 17.48 -0.66
C HIS A 362 -23.89 18.10 -2.05
N SER A 363 -23.58 17.30 -3.08
CA SER A 363 -23.53 17.77 -4.47
C SER A 363 -24.86 17.61 -5.21
N GLY A 364 -25.93 17.24 -4.51
CA GLY A 364 -27.27 17.00 -5.07
C GLY A 364 -27.94 18.30 -5.50
N LEU A 365 -28.47 18.32 -6.72
CA LEU A 365 -29.13 19.51 -7.26
C LEU A 365 -30.64 19.48 -7.05
N GLU A 366 -31.26 18.33 -7.21
CA GLU A 366 -32.72 18.18 -7.21
C GLU A 366 -33.14 17.02 -6.31
N TYR A 367 -34.31 17.16 -5.69
CA TYR A 367 -34.98 16.09 -4.95
C TYR A 367 -36.30 15.75 -5.63
N ASN A 368 -36.42 14.52 -6.15
CA ASN A 368 -37.70 14.06 -6.69
C ASN A 368 -38.62 13.63 -5.55
N TYR A 369 -39.75 14.33 -5.42
CA TYR A 369 -40.80 14.01 -4.47
C TYR A 369 -42.12 13.82 -5.24
N ASN A 370 -42.67 12.61 -5.21
CA ASN A 370 -43.92 12.25 -5.90
C ASN A 370 -43.97 12.66 -7.38
N GLY A 371 -42.84 12.57 -8.09
CA GLY A 371 -42.73 12.93 -9.51
C GLY A 371 -42.50 14.42 -9.78
N ILE A 372 -42.36 15.25 -8.73
CA ILE A 372 -42.00 16.67 -8.84
C ILE A 372 -40.53 16.82 -8.45
N ASP A 373 -39.73 17.42 -9.32
CA ASP A 373 -38.33 17.75 -9.04
C ASP A 373 -38.24 19.08 -8.29
N ILE A 374 -37.80 19.02 -7.04
CA ILE A 374 -37.58 20.19 -6.18
C ILE A 374 -36.14 20.65 -6.36
N PRO A 375 -35.87 21.92 -6.78
CA PRO A 375 -34.51 22.42 -7.01
C PRO A 375 -33.82 22.78 -5.69
N VAL A 376 -33.35 21.77 -4.97
CA VAL A 376 -32.73 21.94 -3.63
C VAL A 376 -31.43 22.76 -3.67
N TRP A 377 -30.70 22.79 -4.78
CA TRP A 377 -29.47 23.57 -4.94
C TRP A 377 -29.65 25.08 -4.70
N MET A 378 -30.88 25.58 -4.88
CA MET A 378 -31.20 26.98 -4.60
C MET A 378 -31.21 27.31 -3.09
N PHE A 379 -31.17 26.29 -2.23
CA PHE A 379 -31.29 26.41 -0.78
C PHE A 379 -30.23 25.54 -0.08
N PRO A 380 -29.00 26.06 0.15
CA PRO A 380 -27.93 25.30 0.81
C PRO A 380 -28.32 24.70 2.17
N SER A 381 -29.18 25.38 2.94
CA SER A 381 -29.74 24.85 4.19
C SER A 381 -30.60 23.60 3.97
N LEU A 382 -31.35 23.54 2.88
CA LEU A 382 -32.15 22.38 2.50
C LEU A 382 -31.26 21.23 2.04
N VAL A 383 -30.20 21.52 1.26
CA VAL A 383 -29.17 20.52 0.94
C VAL A 383 -28.56 19.96 2.23
N ARG A 384 -28.23 20.82 3.20
CA ARG A 384 -27.68 20.38 4.50
C ARG A 384 -28.65 19.50 5.27
N ASP A 385 -29.93 19.85 5.29
CA ASP A 385 -30.91 19.08 6.04
C ASP A 385 -31.24 17.76 5.34
N TRP A 386 -31.19 17.72 4.01
CA TRP A 386 -31.64 16.57 3.21
C TRP A 386 -30.51 15.77 2.55
N HIS A 387 -29.24 16.06 2.79
CA HIS A 387 -28.13 15.38 2.10
C HIS A 387 -28.21 13.85 2.23
N ASN A 388 -28.66 13.30 3.36
CA ASN A 388 -28.87 11.85 3.52
C ASN A 388 -29.96 11.29 2.59
N LEU A 389 -31.05 12.05 2.35
CA LEU A 389 -32.11 11.69 1.40
C LEU A 389 -31.65 11.87 -0.05
N LEU A 390 -30.86 12.90 -0.31
CA LEU A 390 -30.23 13.15 -1.62
C LEU A 390 -29.21 12.04 -1.95
N SER A 391 -28.36 11.64 -1.00
CA SER A 391 -27.45 10.50 -1.13
C SER A 391 -28.21 9.23 -1.45
N TYR A 392 -29.29 8.93 -0.72
CA TYR A 392 -30.15 7.77 -1.01
C TYR A 392 -30.67 7.78 -2.47
N ASN A 393 -31.21 8.91 -2.94
CA ASN A 393 -31.72 9.04 -4.30
C ASN A 393 -30.61 8.88 -5.34
N ARG A 394 -29.45 9.51 -5.11
CA ARG A 394 -28.30 9.44 -6.01
C ARG A 394 -27.74 8.03 -6.11
N ILE A 395 -27.55 7.35 -4.99
CA ILE A 395 -27.06 5.96 -4.95
C ILE A 395 -28.01 5.04 -5.73
N LYS A 396 -29.33 5.23 -5.58
CA LYS A 396 -30.33 4.44 -6.32
C LYS A 396 -30.40 4.74 -7.82
N LYS A 397 -30.18 6.00 -8.21
CA LYS A 397 -30.32 6.45 -9.60
C LYS A 397 -29.05 6.25 -10.42
N GLU A 398 -27.89 6.44 -9.81
CA GLU A 398 -26.60 6.39 -10.48
C GLU A 398 -25.91 5.03 -10.31
N ASN A 399 -25.10 4.65 -11.30
CA ASN A 399 -24.30 3.43 -11.26
C ASN A 399 -22.99 3.67 -10.49
N TYR A 400 -23.05 3.93 -9.17
CA TYR A 400 -21.85 3.96 -8.31
C TYR A 400 -21.38 2.56 -7.92
N LEU A 401 -22.30 1.61 -7.89
CA LEU A 401 -22.10 0.21 -7.58
C LEU A 401 -22.68 -0.62 -8.73
N GLU A 402 -22.03 -1.74 -9.07
CA GLU A 402 -22.44 -2.59 -10.20
C GLU A 402 -23.79 -3.30 -9.97
N GLU A 403 -24.04 -3.76 -8.74
CA GLU A 403 -25.23 -4.55 -8.41
C GLU A 403 -26.27 -3.71 -7.68
N LYS A 404 -27.51 -3.74 -8.18
CA LYS A 404 -28.62 -2.95 -7.64
C LYS A 404 -28.97 -3.32 -6.19
N THR A 405 -28.90 -4.61 -5.83
CA THR A 405 -29.14 -5.09 -4.46
C THR A 405 -28.14 -4.47 -3.48
N THR A 406 -26.85 -4.46 -3.84
CA THR A 406 -25.80 -3.78 -3.08
C THR A 406 -26.11 -2.28 -2.98
N SER A 407 -26.45 -1.64 -4.10
CA SER A 407 -26.80 -0.22 -4.15
C SER A 407 -27.97 0.11 -3.21
N ASP A 408 -29.01 -0.72 -3.19
CA ASP A 408 -30.18 -0.54 -2.32
C ASP A 408 -29.80 -0.63 -0.83
N VAL A 409 -28.91 -1.55 -0.44
CA VAL A 409 -28.41 -1.66 0.93
C VAL A 409 -27.59 -0.42 1.33
N ILE A 410 -26.63 0.01 0.49
CA ILE A 410 -25.79 1.16 0.80
C ILE A 410 -26.59 2.46 0.80
N ALA A 411 -27.55 2.61 -0.12
CA ALA A 411 -28.48 3.74 -0.13
C ALA A 411 -29.28 3.78 1.18
N THR A 412 -29.78 2.64 1.63
CA THR A 412 -30.54 2.55 2.88
C THR A 412 -29.67 2.94 4.08
N ILE A 413 -28.45 2.41 4.19
CA ILE A 413 -27.53 2.82 5.27
C ILE A 413 -27.27 4.33 5.23
N SER A 414 -27.02 4.88 4.04
CA SER A 414 -26.77 6.32 3.82
C SER A 414 -27.98 7.18 4.18
N LYS A 415 -29.21 6.71 3.91
CA LYS A 415 -30.45 7.42 4.29
C LYS A 415 -30.54 7.62 5.80
N TYR A 416 -30.12 6.65 6.60
CA TYR A 416 -30.31 6.63 8.05
C TYR A 416 -29.07 6.99 8.87
N HIS A 417 -27.99 7.45 8.24
CA HIS A 417 -26.75 7.79 8.93
C HIS A 417 -26.86 9.02 9.85
N ARG A 418 -27.92 9.84 9.74
CA ARG A 418 -28.08 11.05 10.56
C ARG A 418 -28.76 10.78 11.88
N ASN A 419 -28.44 11.57 12.91
CA ASN A 419 -29.10 11.46 14.22
C ASN A 419 -30.63 11.70 14.15
N LYS A 420 -31.07 12.57 13.24
CA LYS A 420 -32.50 12.89 13.02
C LYS A 420 -33.29 11.73 12.37
N MET A 421 -32.62 10.69 11.89
CA MET A 421 -33.28 9.54 11.26
C MET A 421 -33.53 8.44 12.31
N PRO A 422 -34.74 7.88 12.41
CA PRO A 422 -35.05 6.84 13.38
C PRO A 422 -34.42 5.51 12.96
N LEU A 423 -33.59 4.92 13.83
CA LEU A 423 -33.19 3.52 13.67
C LEU A 423 -34.26 2.57 14.22
N ILE A 424 -34.81 2.93 15.39
CA ILE A 424 -35.81 2.19 16.16
C ILE A 424 -36.75 3.22 16.82
N GLY A 425 -38.04 2.90 16.92
CA GLY A 425 -39.01 3.72 17.65
C GLY A 425 -39.42 5.00 16.91
N ASP A 426 -39.91 5.99 17.65
CA ASP A 426 -40.54 7.18 17.06
C ASP A 426 -39.57 8.01 16.19
N CYS A 427 -40.11 8.56 15.10
CA CYS A 427 -39.37 9.35 14.13
C CYS A 427 -39.06 10.78 14.66
N PRO A 428 -37.78 11.13 14.91
CA PRO A 428 -37.43 12.50 15.30
C PRO A 428 -37.34 13.45 14.09
N TRP A 429 -37.50 12.94 12.87
CA TRP A 429 -37.52 13.76 11.66
C TRP A 429 -38.81 14.56 11.57
N ASN A 430 -38.68 15.87 11.43
CA ASN A 430 -39.78 16.78 11.17
C ASN A 430 -39.28 17.94 10.30
N ASP A 431 -39.56 17.88 9.01
CA ASP A 431 -39.31 19.01 8.12
C ASP A 431 -40.46 20.01 8.21
N LYS A 432 -40.15 21.24 8.62
CA LYS A 432 -41.17 22.27 8.85
C LYS A 432 -41.84 22.74 7.56
N ILE A 433 -41.14 22.66 6.45
CA ILE A 433 -41.57 23.16 5.13
C ILE A 433 -42.26 22.03 4.36
N PHE A 434 -41.72 20.81 4.43
CA PHE A 434 -42.21 19.63 3.72
C PHE A 434 -42.68 18.54 4.69
N GLN A 435 -43.74 18.84 5.42
CA GLN A 435 -44.29 17.97 6.48
C GLN A 435 -44.79 16.61 5.97
N ASP A 436 -45.06 16.50 4.67
CA ASP A 436 -45.52 15.26 4.03
C ASP A 436 -44.38 14.25 3.77
N ILE A 437 -43.11 14.65 3.96
CA ILE A 437 -41.96 13.74 3.89
C ILE A 437 -41.82 13.02 5.23
N LYS A 438 -42.40 11.82 5.31
CA LYS A 438 -42.26 10.93 6.47
C LYS A 438 -41.16 9.89 6.23
N VAL A 439 -40.40 9.62 7.28
CA VAL A 439 -39.36 8.59 7.29
C VAL A 439 -39.71 7.59 8.38
N GLU A 440 -40.06 6.37 7.98
CA GLU A 440 -40.32 5.28 8.94
C GLU A 440 -39.03 4.84 9.64
N PRO A 441 -39.10 4.15 10.78
CA PRO A 441 -37.92 3.60 11.45
C PRO A 441 -37.17 2.60 10.56
N LEU A 442 -35.83 2.63 10.59
CA LEU A 442 -35.03 1.70 9.79
C LEU A 442 -35.39 0.24 10.09
N CYS A 443 -35.62 -0.13 11.34
CA CYS A 443 -36.02 -1.48 11.70
C CYS A 443 -37.30 -1.94 10.99
N GLU A 444 -38.24 -1.03 10.73
CA GLU A 444 -39.47 -1.31 10.01
C GLU A 444 -39.23 -1.35 8.51
N GLU A 445 -38.41 -0.44 7.97
CA GLU A 445 -38.04 -0.42 6.55
C GLU A 445 -37.27 -1.69 6.12
N LEU A 446 -36.59 -2.37 7.06
CA LEU A 446 -35.87 -3.61 6.79
C LEU A 446 -36.71 -4.88 6.97
N ASN A 447 -37.94 -4.80 7.50
CA ASN A 447 -38.79 -5.97 7.66
C ASN A 447 -39.08 -6.61 6.29
N ASP A 448 -38.98 -7.94 6.23
CA ASP A 448 -39.24 -8.76 5.04
C ASP A 448 -38.41 -8.43 3.78
N LYS A 449 -37.33 -7.63 3.91
CA LYS A 449 -36.40 -7.36 2.80
C LYS A 449 -35.28 -8.39 2.74
N GLU A 450 -35.07 -8.95 1.57
CA GLU A 450 -33.86 -9.72 1.26
C GLU A 450 -32.72 -8.75 0.93
N LEU A 451 -31.81 -8.56 1.88
CA LEU A 451 -30.68 -7.62 1.77
C LEU A 451 -29.44 -8.42 1.40
N LYS A 452 -28.75 -8.02 0.33
CA LYS A 452 -27.56 -8.73 -0.18
C LYS A 452 -26.48 -7.74 -0.60
N ILE A 453 -25.23 -8.09 -0.31
CA ILE A 453 -24.04 -7.41 -0.81
C ILE A 453 -23.41 -8.30 -1.87
N TYR A 454 -23.67 -7.95 -3.13
CA TYR A 454 -23.57 -8.84 -4.26
C TYR A 454 -24.41 -10.12 -4.08
N SER A 455 -24.94 -10.65 -5.17
CA SER A 455 -25.93 -11.74 -5.19
C SER A 455 -25.58 -13.01 -4.37
N CYS A 456 -24.32 -13.14 -3.92
CA CYS A 456 -23.79 -14.23 -3.12
C CYS A 456 -23.74 -13.99 -1.60
N CYS A 457 -24.02 -12.78 -1.08
CA CYS A 457 -23.72 -12.43 0.32
C CYS A 457 -24.94 -11.84 1.07
N PRO A 458 -25.75 -12.65 1.77
CA PRO A 458 -26.91 -12.15 2.50
C PRO A 458 -26.50 -11.34 3.74
N LEU A 459 -27.15 -10.20 3.96
CA LEU A 459 -27.02 -9.37 5.15
C LEU A 459 -28.32 -9.40 5.95
N GLY A 460 -28.27 -9.81 7.21
CA GLY A 460 -29.46 -9.78 8.07
C GLY A 460 -29.87 -8.33 8.43
N PRO A 461 -31.17 -8.03 8.61
CA PRO A 461 -31.65 -6.72 9.04
C PRO A 461 -30.93 -6.15 10.28
N LYS A 462 -30.67 -6.99 11.28
CA LYS A 462 -29.91 -6.61 12.50
C LYS A 462 -28.48 -6.16 12.19
N ARG A 463 -27.86 -6.73 11.16
CA ARG A 463 -26.49 -6.38 10.76
C ARG A 463 -26.46 -5.07 9.98
N VAL A 464 -27.47 -4.80 9.15
CA VAL A 464 -27.65 -3.47 8.53
C VAL A 464 -27.88 -2.40 9.60
N LEU A 465 -28.74 -2.65 10.59
CA LEU A 465 -28.93 -1.75 11.74
C LEU A 465 -27.62 -1.46 12.47
N LEU A 466 -26.81 -2.50 12.73
CA LEU A 466 -25.50 -2.35 13.36
C LEU A 466 -24.56 -1.49 12.50
N ILE A 467 -24.46 -1.74 11.20
CA ILE A 467 -23.59 -0.97 10.29
C ILE A 467 -24.03 0.50 10.24
N THR A 468 -25.33 0.78 10.17
CA THR A 468 -25.85 2.15 10.21
C THR A 468 -25.55 2.83 11.55
N ALA A 469 -25.68 2.12 12.67
CA ALA A 469 -25.33 2.64 13.99
C ALA A 469 -23.82 2.92 14.11
N LEU A 470 -22.99 2.05 13.55
CA LEU A 470 -21.54 2.25 13.50
C LEU A 470 -21.18 3.48 12.67
N LEU A 471 -21.74 3.61 11.46
CA LEU A 471 -21.53 4.80 10.63
C LEU A 471 -21.92 6.08 11.38
N ARG A 472 -23.08 6.09 12.04
CA ARG A 472 -23.53 7.22 12.90
C ARG A 472 -22.53 7.58 13.98
N PHE A 473 -22.00 6.57 14.65
CA PHE A 473 -21.02 6.76 15.72
C PHE A 473 -19.70 7.31 15.16
N ILE A 474 -19.20 6.70 14.09
CA ILE A 474 -17.94 7.07 13.43
C ILE A 474 -18.03 8.51 12.88
N ASP A 475 -19.09 8.83 12.16
CA ASP A 475 -19.33 10.17 11.61
C ASP A 475 -19.50 11.22 12.73
N GLY A 476 -20.25 10.88 13.79
CA GLY A 476 -20.42 11.74 14.96
C GLY A 476 -19.12 12.01 15.75
N CYS A 477 -18.09 11.17 15.58
CA CYS A 477 -16.76 11.39 16.16
C CYS A 477 -15.88 12.35 15.33
N ASP A 478 -16.25 12.66 14.09
CA ASP A 478 -15.50 13.58 13.24
C ASP A 478 -15.82 15.04 13.57
N VAL A 479 -14.94 15.65 14.38
CA VAL A 479 -15.07 17.06 14.77
C VAL A 479 -14.54 17.96 13.66
N GLN A 480 -15.41 18.82 13.12
CA GLN A 480 -15.07 19.76 12.03
C GLN A 480 -13.95 20.75 12.41
N ALA A 481 -13.83 21.13 13.68
CA ALA A 481 -12.82 22.06 14.17
C ALA A 481 -11.39 21.55 13.96
N ASP A 482 -11.19 20.23 14.05
CA ASP A 482 -9.88 19.61 13.83
C ASP A 482 -9.44 19.65 12.35
N ARG A 483 -10.33 20.08 11.45
CA ARG A 483 -10.07 20.21 10.00
C ARG A 483 -9.70 21.64 9.59
N VAL A 484 -9.70 22.59 10.53
CA VAL A 484 -9.20 23.96 10.30
C VAL A 484 -7.67 23.89 10.20
N VAL A 485 -7.14 24.17 9.01
CA VAL A 485 -5.72 23.99 8.70
C VAL A 485 -4.85 25.04 9.41
N ASP A 486 -5.28 26.30 9.39
CA ASP A 486 -4.61 27.44 10.02
C ASP A 486 -5.57 28.64 10.15
N GLU A 487 -5.10 29.72 10.79
CA GLU A 487 -5.87 30.96 10.97
C GLU A 487 -6.22 31.64 9.64
N ASP A 488 -5.35 31.52 8.63
CA ASP A 488 -5.57 32.08 7.29
C ASP A 488 -6.72 31.36 6.56
N TYR A 489 -6.80 30.04 6.67
CA TYR A 489 -7.90 29.21 6.16
C TYR A 489 -9.23 29.64 6.78
N LEU A 490 -9.26 29.82 8.10
CA LEU A 490 -10.46 30.25 8.81
C LEU A 490 -10.91 31.64 8.36
N TYR A 491 -9.98 32.60 8.30
CA TYR A 491 -10.25 33.95 7.82
C TYR A 491 -10.81 33.96 6.39
N MET A 492 -10.21 33.18 5.48
CA MET A 492 -10.68 33.07 4.09
C MET A 492 -12.07 32.43 3.99
N ARG A 493 -12.36 31.42 4.80
CA ARG A 493 -13.69 30.77 4.83
C ARG A 493 -14.77 31.69 5.41
N ASP A 494 -14.47 32.44 6.46
CA ASP A 494 -15.38 33.41 7.03
C ASP A 494 -15.71 34.51 6.02
N LYS A 495 -14.68 35.06 5.37
CA LYS A 495 -14.85 36.05 4.30
C LYS A 495 -15.72 35.50 3.16
N ARG A 496 -15.45 34.28 2.69
CA ARG A 496 -16.23 33.66 1.62
C ARG A 496 -17.70 33.44 1.99
N THR A 497 -17.95 33.03 3.24
CA THR A 497 -19.31 32.85 3.77
C THR A 497 -20.08 34.17 3.76
N MET A 498 -19.44 35.28 4.12
CA MET A 498 -20.08 36.61 4.06
C MET A 498 -20.46 36.99 2.62
N GLU A 499 -19.56 36.78 1.65
CA GLU A 499 -19.83 37.04 0.23
C GLU A 499 -21.03 36.23 -0.29
N GLU A 500 -21.11 34.95 0.06
CA GLU A 500 -22.20 34.05 -0.34
C GLU A 500 -23.55 34.49 0.25
N ILE A 501 -23.58 34.86 1.53
CA ILE A 501 -24.77 35.38 2.20
C ILE A 501 -25.31 36.64 1.49
N GLU A 502 -24.44 37.56 1.08
CA GLU A 502 -24.84 38.77 0.35
C GLU A 502 -25.46 38.44 -1.01
N VAL A 503 -24.84 37.51 -1.76
CA VAL A 503 -25.37 37.06 -3.05
C VAL A 503 -26.75 36.42 -2.88
N TYR A 504 -26.92 35.52 -1.91
CA TYR A 504 -28.21 34.85 -1.69
C TYR A 504 -29.30 35.83 -1.27
N LYS A 505 -28.99 36.82 -0.43
CA LYS A 505 -29.93 37.90 -0.08
C LYS A 505 -30.41 38.66 -1.31
N LYS A 506 -29.49 39.05 -2.21
CA LYS A 506 -29.83 39.77 -3.43
C LYS A 506 -30.67 38.93 -4.40
N SER A 507 -30.35 37.65 -4.54
CA SER A 507 -31.15 36.72 -5.35
C SER A 507 -32.56 36.58 -4.77
N LEU A 508 -32.70 36.41 -3.45
CA LEU A 508 -33.99 36.35 -2.76
C LEU A 508 -34.85 37.61 -2.99
N GLU A 509 -34.27 38.80 -2.93
CA GLU A 509 -34.99 40.04 -3.24
C GLU A 509 -35.46 40.10 -4.69
N THR A 510 -34.62 39.63 -5.62
CA THR A 510 -34.95 39.58 -7.06
C THR A 510 -36.10 38.60 -7.31
N TYR A 511 -36.09 37.43 -6.69
CA TYR A 511 -37.18 36.46 -6.83
C TYR A 511 -38.48 36.93 -6.17
N LYS A 512 -38.40 37.64 -5.03
CA LYS A 512 -39.57 38.27 -4.39
C LYS A 512 -40.24 39.35 -5.24
N THR A 513 -39.50 39.98 -6.16
CA THR A 513 -40.05 40.98 -7.07
C THR A 513 -40.58 40.38 -8.38
N MET A 514 -40.28 39.12 -8.66
CA MET A 514 -40.77 38.37 -9.83
C MET A 514 -42.03 37.54 -9.57
N LEU A 515 -42.31 37.23 -8.29
CA LEU A 515 -43.58 36.65 -7.80
C LEU A 515 -44.55 37.77 -7.43
#